data_AF-A0A1A0TSV7-F1
#
_entry.id   AF-A0A1A0TSV7-F1
#
_cell.length_a   1.000
_cell.length_b   1.000
_cell.length_c   1.000
_cell.angle_alpha   90.00
_cell.angle_beta   90.00
_cell.angle_gamma   90.00
#
_symmetry.space_group_name_H-M   'P 1'
#
loop_
_entity.id
_entity.type
_entity.pdbx_description
1 polymer ?
#
loop_
_entity_poly.entity_id
_entity_poly.type
_entity_poly.pdbx_seq_one_letter_code
_entity_poly.pdbx_strand_id
1 'polypeptide(L)'
;MRSSGGPRRWTRLATVANGAHLFYELAAGVAMPFASRTGPVVAAAGWATGTAAAYSAAGRRNRSWDGIFGLLNGVYLTAVIAHFIYWPKRWIGGVPYLTECEGMRGAVVAPYNGILCVSGVAAVAGLFEHGRAGARGALVTLVGVPLLLRLQAIEFRRLRVQAQRQPGWWNRRLQPE
;
A
#
# COMPACT_ATOMS: atom_id res chain seq x y z
N MET A 1 -25.83 0.26 -26.43
CA MET A 1 -24.72 1.25 -26.52
C MET A 1 -23.63 0.88 -25.52
N ARG A 2 -22.43 0.48 -25.97
CA ARG A 2 -21.28 0.26 -25.09
C ARG A 2 -20.64 1.62 -24.82
N SER A 3 -20.84 2.22 -23.64
CA SER A 3 -20.03 3.37 -23.24
C SER A 3 -18.61 2.88 -22.92
N SER A 4 -17.73 2.89 -23.90
CA SER A 4 -16.30 2.63 -23.72
C SER A 4 -15.67 3.81 -22.98
N GLY A 5 -15.78 3.82 -21.64
CA GLY A 5 -14.83 4.60 -20.85
C GLY A 5 -13.43 4.11 -21.17
N GLY A 6 -12.52 5.02 -21.51
CA GLY A 6 -11.13 4.68 -21.80
C GLY A 6 -10.45 3.92 -20.65
N PRO A 7 -9.29 3.28 -20.89
CA PRO A 7 -8.58 2.55 -19.84
C PRO A 7 -8.30 3.46 -18.64
N ARG A 8 -8.56 2.94 -17.44
CA ARG A 8 -8.34 3.63 -16.15
C ARG A 8 -6.83 3.66 -15.83
N ARG A 9 -6.11 4.56 -16.45
CA ARG A 9 -4.63 4.59 -16.46
C ARG A 9 -4.10 4.86 -15.05
N TRP A 10 -4.72 5.77 -14.31
CA TRP A 10 -4.26 6.14 -12.97
C TRP A 10 -4.52 5.03 -11.98
N THR A 11 -5.70 4.41 -12.05
CA THR A 11 -6.01 3.22 -11.22
C THR A 11 -5.04 2.08 -11.50
N ARG A 12 -4.70 1.80 -12.77
CA ARG A 12 -3.72 0.76 -13.12
C ARG A 12 -2.33 1.07 -12.57
N LEU A 13 -1.89 2.32 -12.68
CA LEU A 13 -0.62 2.76 -12.12
C LEU A 13 -0.62 2.64 -10.59
N ALA A 14 -1.70 3.07 -9.92
CA ALA A 14 -1.84 2.97 -8.47
C ALA A 14 -1.81 1.51 -7.99
N THR A 15 -2.46 0.59 -8.73
CA THR A 15 -2.40 -0.85 -8.45
C THR A 15 -1.00 -1.42 -8.58
N VAL A 16 -0.29 -1.12 -9.67
CA VAL A 16 1.09 -1.62 -9.86
C VAL A 16 2.04 -1.01 -8.84
N ALA A 17 1.93 0.29 -8.58
CA ALA A 17 2.78 0.98 -7.61
C ALA A 17 2.55 0.47 -6.18
N ASN A 18 1.29 0.23 -5.77
CA ASN A 18 1.01 -0.40 -4.46
C ASN A 18 1.48 -1.85 -4.40
N GLY A 19 1.31 -2.62 -5.48
CA GLY A 19 1.92 -3.95 -5.57
C GLY A 19 3.44 -3.87 -5.37
N ALA A 20 4.11 -2.97 -6.09
CA ALA A 20 5.54 -2.74 -5.96
C ALA A 20 5.94 -2.35 -4.54
N HIS A 21 5.16 -1.52 -3.85
CA HIS A 21 5.39 -1.17 -2.44
C HIS A 21 5.43 -2.42 -1.55
N LEU A 22 4.42 -3.29 -1.65
CA LEU A 22 4.33 -4.51 -0.84
C LEU A 22 5.47 -5.51 -1.14
N PHE A 23 5.81 -5.68 -2.43
CA PHE A 23 6.86 -6.61 -2.84
C PHE A 23 8.27 -6.04 -2.59
N TYR A 24 8.43 -4.72 -2.62
CA TYR A 24 9.68 -4.07 -2.23
C TYR A 24 9.97 -4.28 -0.74
N GLU A 25 8.96 -4.14 0.11
CA GLU A 25 9.08 -4.45 1.54
C GLU A 25 9.53 -5.90 1.76
N LEU A 26 8.84 -6.85 1.11
CA LEU A 26 9.19 -8.26 1.17
C LEU A 26 10.64 -8.51 0.74
N ALA A 27 11.06 -7.93 -0.39
CA ALA A 27 12.42 -8.05 -0.90
C ALA A 27 13.45 -7.41 0.05
N ALA A 28 13.11 -6.28 0.67
CA ALA A 28 13.94 -5.61 1.66
C ALA A 28 14.00 -6.37 3.00
N GLY A 29 13.23 -7.44 3.17
CA GLY A 29 13.19 -8.29 4.36
C GLY A 29 12.17 -7.85 5.40
N VAL A 30 11.35 -6.84 5.09
CA VAL A 30 10.15 -6.46 5.84
C VAL A 30 9.02 -7.41 5.44
N ALA A 31 8.11 -7.71 6.35
CA ALA A 31 6.97 -8.54 6.00
C ALA A 31 5.86 -7.72 5.33
N MET A 32 5.08 -8.39 4.49
CA MET A 32 3.86 -7.80 3.93
C MET A 32 2.63 -8.07 4.82
N PRO A 33 1.53 -7.32 4.64
CA PRO A 33 0.28 -7.57 5.33
C PRO A 33 -0.17 -9.03 5.20
N PHE A 34 -0.63 -9.60 6.32
CA PHE A 34 -1.04 -11.00 6.51
C PHE A 34 0.08 -12.05 6.58
N ALA A 35 1.34 -11.72 6.24
CA ALA A 35 2.44 -12.68 6.31
C ALA A 35 2.67 -13.25 7.72
N SER A 36 2.40 -12.46 8.77
CA SER A 36 2.47 -12.90 10.18
C SER A 36 1.44 -13.98 10.55
N ARG A 37 0.40 -14.18 9.74
CA ARG A 37 -0.69 -15.14 10.00
C ARG A 37 -0.64 -16.33 9.06
N THR A 38 -0.37 -16.11 7.77
CA THR A 38 -0.43 -17.15 6.74
C THR A 38 0.94 -17.57 6.20
N GLY A 39 2.00 -16.90 6.64
CA GLY A 39 3.35 -17.06 6.10
C GLY A 39 3.61 -16.17 4.87
N PRO A 40 4.88 -15.84 4.59
CA PRO A 40 5.25 -14.88 3.55
C PRO A 40 4.88 -15.35 2.13
N VAL A 41 4.97 -16.64 1.84
CA VAL A 41 4.67 -17.19 0.50
C VAL A 41 3.17 -17.09 0.17
N VAL A 42 2.30 -17.52 1.09
CA VAL A 42 0.85 -17.48 0.88
C VAL A 42 0.35 -16.04 0.80
N ALA A 43 0.85 -15.16 1.68
CA ALA A 43 0.54 -13.74 1.61
C ALA A 43 0.99 -13.13 0.26
N ALA A 44 2.21 -13.43 -0.18
CA ALA A 44 2.74 -12.94 -1.45
C ALA A 44 1.92 -13.41 -2.65
N ALA A 45 1.56 -14.70 -2.71
CA ALA A 45 0.71 -15.24 -3.77
C ALA A 45 -0.67 -14.55 -3.81
N GLY A 46 -1.27 -14.32 -2.64
CA GLY A 46 -2.54 -13.60 -2.53
C GLY A 46 -2.45 -12.17 -3.05
N TRP A 47 -1.44 -11.41 -2.62
CA TRP A 47 -1.23 -10.03 -3.08
C TRP A 47 -0.87 -9.94 -4.55
N ALA A 48 -0.03 -10.85 -5.08
CA ALA A 48 0.27 -10.92 -6.51
C ALA A 48 -0.99 -11.15 -7.34
N THR A 49 -1.81 -12.15 -6.93
CA THR A 49 -3.05 -12.50 -7.62
C THR A 49 -4.04 -11.34 -7.59
N GLY A 50 -4.24 -10.72 -6.42
CA GLY A 50 -5.12 -9.57 -6.26
C GLY A 50 -4.67 -8.37 -7.10
N THR A 51 -3.37 -8.08 -7.12
CA THR A 51 -2.77 -7.00 -7.92
C THR A 51 -2.98 -7.25 -9.41
N ALA A 52 -2.68 -8.46 -9.88
CA ALA A 52 -2.87 -8.83 -11.28
C ALA A 52 -4.35 -8.73 -11.67
N ALA A 53 -5.26 -9.27 -10.84
CA ALA A 53 -6.69 -9.20 -11.08
C ALA A 53 -7.21 -7.75 -11.15
N ALA A 54 -6.81 -6.89 -10.21
CA ALA A 54 -7.21 -5.49 -10.16
C ALA A 54 -6.70 -4.71 -11.39
N TYR A 55 -5.43 -4.88 -11.76
CA TYR A 55 -4.84 -4.25 -12.95
C TYR A 55 -5.56 -4.66 -14.23
N SER A 56 -5.80 -5.97 -14.36
CA SER A 56 -6.47 -6.60 -15.49
C SER A 56 -7.93 -6.12 -15.60
N ALA A 57 -8.63 -6.00 -14.47
CA ALA A 57 -10.00 -5.49 -14.40
C ALA A 57 -10.07 -4.00 -14.74
N ALA A 58 -9.14 -3.17 -14.23
CA ALA A 58 -9.11 -1.74 -14.49
C ALA A 58 -8.93 -1.41 -15.99
N GLY A 59 -8.27 -2.29 -16.74
CA GLY A 59 -8.12 -2.16 -18.19
C GLY A 59 -9.27 -2.69 -19.05
N ARG A 60 -10.18 -3.51 -18.50
CA ARG A 60 -11.23 -4.20 -19.30
C ARG A 60 -12.67 -3.97 -18.86
N ARG A 61 -12.92 -3.64 -17.59
CA ARG A 61 -14.29 -3.54 -17.06
C ARG A 61 -14.96 -2.22 -17.47
N ASN A 62 -16.28 -2.26 -17.62
CA ASN A 62 -17.13 -1.10 -17.94
C ASN A 62 -17.31 -0.15 -16.73
N ARG A 63 -17.96 1.00 -16.96
CA ARG A 63 -18.16 2.08 -15.96
C ARG A 63 -18.90 1.67 -14.68
N SER A 64 -19.68 0.59 -14.67
CA SER A 64 -20.34 0.13 -13.44
C SER A 64 -19.34 -0.28 -12.34
N TRP A 65 -18.08 -0.51 -12.69
CA TRP A 65 -16.99 -0.80 -11.76
C TRP A 65 -16.28 0.44 -11.22
N ASP A 66 -16.59 1.66 -11.69
CA ASP A 66 -15.91 2.89 -11.23
C ASP A 66 -16.03 3.07 -9.72
N GLY A 67 -17.15 2.64 -9.12
CA GLY A 67 -17.33 2.61 -7.66
C GLY A 67 -16.26 1.78 -6.94
N ILE A 68 -15.99 0.57 -7.42
CA ILE A 68 -14.99 -0.34 -6.85
C ILE A 68 -13.59 0.25 -6.99
N PHE A 69 -13.26 0.80 -8.18
CA PHE A 69 -11.95 1.40 -8.41
C PHE A 69 -11.74 2.69 -7.61
N GLY A 70 -12.78 3.48 -7.39
CA GLY A 70 -12.74 4.62 -6.48
C GLY A 70 -12.39 4.18 -5.05
N LEU A 71 -13.08 3.17 -4.52
CA LEU A 71 -12.78 2.60 -3.20
C LEU A 71 -11.36 2.04 -3.12
N LEU A 72 -10.93 1.32 -4.16
CA LEU A 72 -9.60 0.71 -4.23
C LEU A 72 -8.48 1.76 -4.20
N ASN A 73 -8.60 2.84 -4.98
CA ASN A 73 -7.69 3.98 -4.91
C ASN A 73 -7.72 4.65 -3.53
N GLY A 74 -8.88 4.68 -2.87
CA GLY A 74 -9.00 5.15 -1.49
C GLY A 74 -8.18 4.31 -0.51
N VAL A 75 -8.24 2.98 -0.60
CA VAL A 75 -7.44 2.05 0.22
C VAL A 75 -5.95 2.21 -0.04
N TYR A 76 -5.54 2.33 -1.31
CA TYR A 76 -4.16 2.61 -1.69
C TYR A 76 -3.63 3.90 -1.08
N LEU A 77 -4.43 4.98 -1.15
CA LEU A 77 -4.06 6.26 -0.56
C LEU A 77 -3.99 6.18 0.97
N THR A 78 -4.90 5.43 1.61
CA THR A 78 -4.85 5.16 3.05
C THR A 78 -3.52 4.55 3.46
N ALA A 79 -3.07 3.51 2.75
CA ALA A 79 -1.82 2.83 3.05
C ALA A 79 -0.63 3.80 2.97
N VAL A 80 -0.52 4.58 1.89
CA VAL A 80 0.58 5.55 1.69
C VAL A 80 0.57 6.62 2.78
N ILE A 81 -0.59 7.20 3.09
CA ILE A 81 -0.70 8.24 4.13
C ILE A 81 -0.35 7.66 5.50
N ALA A 82 -0.83 6.46 5.83
CA ALA A 82 -0.51 5.82 7.10
C ALA A 82 1.00 5.59 7.26
N HIS A 83 1.70 5.20 6.19
CA HIS A 83 3.17 5.08 6.20
C HIS A 83 3.84 6.41 6.53
N PHE A 84 3.48 7.48 5.82
CA PHE A 84 4.07 8.79 6.07
C PHE A 84 3.68 9.37 7.42
N ILE A 85 2.53 9.03 8.00
CA ILE A 85 2.18 9.50 9.35
C ILE A 85 2.93 8.71 10.42
N TYR A 86 2.89 7.38 10.35
CA TYR A 86 3.33 6.50 11.42
C TYR A 86 4.85 6.41 11.53
N TRP A 87 5.56 6.34 10.40
CA TRP A 87 7.00 6.08 10.41
C TRP A 87 7.85 7.34 10.57
N PRO A 88 9.06 7.21 11.14
CA PRO A 88 10.02 8.31 11.21
C PRO A 88 10.31 8.88 9.81
N LYS A 89 10.26 10.20 9.71
CA LYS A 89 10.41 10.94 8.46
C LYS A 89 11.13 12.26 8.69
N ARG A 90 11.70 12.76 7.61
CA ARG A 90 12.14 14.15 7.46
C ARG A 90 11.38 14.79 6.30
N TRP A 91 11.41 16.10 6.21
CA TRP A 91 10.79 16.83 5.10
C TRP A 91 11.87 17.31 4.13
N ILE A 92 11.69 17.04 2.84
CA ILE A 92 12.60 17.50 1.78
C ILE A 92 11.74 18.23 0.76
N GLY A 93 11.91 19.56 0.65
CA GLY A 93 11.13 20.38 -0.29
C GLY A 93 9.61 20.26 -0.09
N GLY A 94 9.14 20.09 1.16
CA GLY A 94 7.71 19.92 1.47
C GLY A 94 7.16 18.52 1.21
N VAL A 95 7.97 17.57 0.74
CA VAL A 95 7.59 16.16 0.56
C VAL A 95 8.07 15.35 1.76
N PRO A 96 7.21 14.50 2.37
CA PRO A 96 7.64 13.63 3.44
C PRO A 96 8.58 12.56 2.89
N TYR A 97 9.69 12.35 3.59
CA TYR A 97 10.72 11.39 3.23
C TYR A 97 10.99 10.49 4.44
N LEU A 98 10.57 9.24 4.37
CA LEU A 98 10.81 8.25 5.42
C LEU A 98 12.30 8.06 5.62
N THR A 99 12.72 7.98 6.88
CA THR A 99 14.09 7.62 7.27
C THR A 99 14.19 6.18 7.74
N GLU A 100 13.05 5.61 8.14
CA GLU A 100 12.89 4.23 8.55
C GLU A 100 11.48 3.75 8.20
N CYS A 101 11.31 2.45 7.96
CA CYS A 101 10.00 1.82 7.85
C CYS A 101 10.09 0.34 8.27
N GLU A 102 9.44 -0.06 9.36
CA GLU A 102 9.42 -1.47 9.83
C GLU A 102 10.81 -2.13 9.95
N GLY A 103 11.83 -1.37 10.38
CA GLY A 103 13.22 -1.85 10.47
C GLY A 103 14.03 -1.73 9.17
N MET A 104 13.40 -1.33 8.05
CA MET A 104 14.11 -0.91 6.84
C MET A 104 14.77 0.46 7.08
N ARG A 105 16.09 0.53 6.93
CA ARG A 105 16.93 1.72 7.15
C ARG A 105 18.02 1.83 6.08
N GLY A 106 18.63 3.01 5.95
CA GLY A 106 19.76 3.24 5.04
C GLY A 106 19.37 3.33 3.56
N ALA A 107 20.25 2.87 2.67
CA ALA A 107 20.13 3.10 1.22
C ALA A 107 18.84 2.53 0.60
N VAL A 108 18.26 1.46 1.18
CA VAL A 108 17.03 0.82 0.69
C VAL A 108 15.77 1.69 0.91
N VAL A 109 15.82 2.67 1.80
CA VAL A 109 14.67 3.56 2.08
C VAL A 109 14.47 4.59 0.96
N ALA A 110 15.52 4.94 0.21
CA ALA A 110 15.43 5.92 -0.88
C ALA A 110 14.52 5.48 -2.05
N PRO A 111 14.75 4.33 -2.70
CA PRO A 111 13.84 3.84 -3.75
C PRO A 111 12.43 3.58 -3.20
N TYR A 112 12.31 3.15 -1.94
CA TYR A 112 11.02 2.93 -1.30
C TYR A 112 10.18 4.21 -1.17
N ASN A 113 10.80 5.34 -0.81
CA ASN A 113 10.12 6.65 -0.83
C ASN A 113 9.61 7.00 -2.23
N GLY A 114 10.40 6.71 -3.27
CA GLY A 114 9.98 6.91 -4.66
C GLY A 114 8.72 6.09 -5.00
N ILE A 115 8.70 4.82 -4.60
CA ILE A 115 7.52 3.94 -4.79
C ILE A 115 6.31 4.49 -4.05
N LEU A 116 6.44 4.91 -2.79
CA LEU A 116 5.34 5.50 -2.02
C LEU A 116 4.82 6.79 -2.62
N CYS A 117 5.71 7.68 -3.10
CA CYS A 117 5.32 8.93 -3.74
C CYS A 117 4.54 8.67 -5.04
N VAL A 118 5.04 7.79 -5.91
CA VAL A 118 4.34 7.39 -7.14
C VAL A 118 2.99 6.75 -6.81
N SER A 119 2.94 5.88 -5.78
CA SER A 119 1.70 5.24 -5.34
C SER A 119 0.67 6.26 -4.86
N GLY A 120 1.09 7.23 -4.05
CA GLY A 120 0.23 8.29 -3.54
C GLY A 120 -0.31 9.19 -4.65
N VAL A 121 0.56 9.68 -5.54
CA VAL A 121 0.17 10.52 -6.68
C VAL A 121 -0.79 9.77 -7.60
N ALA A 122 -0.48 8.51 -7.94
CA ALA A 122 -1.34 7.70 -8.79
C ALA A 122 -2.69 7.41 -8.14
N ALA A 123 -2.74 7.15 -6.83
CA ALA A 123 -3.99 6.93 -6.10
C ALA A 123 -4.85 8.21 -6.06
N VAL A 124 -4.26 9.37 -5.80
CA VAL A 124 -4.96 10.67 -5.84
C VAL A 124 -5.51 10.93 -7.25
N ALA A 125 -4.68 10.79 -8.29
CA ALA A 125 -5.12 10.93 -9.66
C ALA A 125 -6.22 9.92 -10.03
N GLY A 126 -6.13 8.70 -9.49
CA GLY A 126 -7.14 7.66 -9.61
C GLY A 126 -8.47 8.02 -8.95
N LEU A 127 -8.46 8.71 -7.81
CA LEU A 127 -9.69 9.25 -7.21
C LEU A 127 -10.35 10.26 -8.15
N PHE A 128 -9.58 11.19 -8.73
CA PHE A 128 -10.11 12.15 -9.69
C PHE A 128 -10.60 11.50 -10.99
N GLU A 129 -9.94 10.43 -11.45
CA GLU A 129 -10.34 9.62 -12.61
C GLU A 129 -11.78 9.08 -12.49
N HIS A 130 -12.29 8.88 -11.26
CA HIS A 130 -13.61 8.29 -10.99
C HIS A 130 -14.69 9.30 -10.53
N GLY A 131 -14.39 10.61 -10.49
CA GLY A 131 -15.36 11.64 -10.13
C GLY A 131 -16.15 11.35 -8.84
N ARG A 132 -17.48 11.20 -8.91
CA ARG A 132 -18.34 10.90 -7.74
C ARG A 132 -18.00 9.58 -7.06
N ALA A 133 -17.54 8.57 -7.80
CA ALA A 133 -17.05 7.33 -7.20
C ALA A 133 -15.70 7.53 -6.49
N GLY A 134 -14.88 8.46 -6.98
CA GLY A 134 -13.68 8.93 -6.30
C GLY A 134 -13.94 9.56 -4.94
N ALA A 135 -15.03 10.33 -4.79
CA ALA A 135 -15.41 10.92 -3.51
C ALA A 135 -15.65 9.86 -2.40
N ARG A 136 -16.21 8.69 -2.77
CA ARG A 136 -16.34 7.56 -1.83
C ARG A 136 -14.98 6.98 -1.46
N GLY A 137 -14.05 6.91 -2.41
CA GLY A 137 -12.66 6.55 -2.15
C GLY A 137 -11.97 7.51 -1.19
N ALA A 138 -12.17 8.82 -1.36
CA ALA A 138 -11.64 9.83 -0.44
C ALA A 138 -12.22 9.66 0.98
N LEU A 139 -13.51 9.33 1.11
CA LEU A 139 -14.10 9.01 2.42
C LEU A 139 -13.46 7.75 3.04
N VAL A 140 -13.21 6.71 2.24
CA VAL A 140 -12.44 5.53 2.68
C VAL A 140 -11.06 5.93 3.18
N THR A 141 -10.39 6.89 2.53
CA THR A 141 -9.10 7.41 3.00
C THR A 141 -9.24 8.11 4.36
N LEU A 142 -10.18 9.04 4.48
CA LEU A 142 -10.39 9.81 5.71
C LEU A 142 -10.69 8.93 6.92
N VAL A 143 -11.54 7.92 6.74
CA VAL A 143 -11.90 6.97 7.82
C VAL A 143 -10.82 5.90 8.00
N GLY A 144 -10.22 5.44 6.90
CA GLY A 144 -9.27 4.35 6.89
C GLY A 144 -7.94 4.70 7.52
N VAL A 145 -7.45 5.94 7.39
CA VAL A 145 -6.16 6.38 7.95
C VAL A 145 -6.11 6.19 9.47
N PRO A 146 -7.01 6.77 10.29
CA PRO A 146 -6.94 6.60 11.73
C PRO A 146 -7.14 5.14 12.17
N LEU A 147 -7.97 4.37 11.45
CA LEU A 147 -8.15 2.95 11.72
C LEU A 147 -6.86 2.17 11.44
N LEU A 148 -6.23 2.40 10.29
CA LEU A 148 -5.01 1.71 9.90
C LEU A 148 -3.85 2.06 10.82
N LEU A 149 -3.71 3.31 11.26
CA LEU A 149 -2.71 3.71 12.23
C LEU A 149 -2.86 2.93 13.56
N ARG A 150 -4.10 2.76 14.05
CA ARG A 150 -4.36 1.96 15.25
C ARG A 150 -4.02 0.48 15.04
N LEU A 151 -4.46 -0.10 13.92
CA LEU A 151 -4.18 -1.49 13.59
C LEU A 151 -2.68 -1.75 13.43
N GLN A 152 -1.97 -0.83 12.77
CA GLN A 152 -0.52 -0.89 12.57
C GLN A 152 0.22 -0.78 13.90
N ALA A 153 -0.20 0.08 14.82
CA ALA A 153 0.41 0.18 16.15
C ALA A 153 0.23 -1.12 16.97
N ILE A 154 -0.98 -1.71 16.95
CA ILE A 154 -1.31 -2.95 17.65
C ILE A 154 -0.51 -4.11 17.04
N GLU A 155 -0.59 -4.26 15.72
CA GLU A 155 0.09 -5.34 15.01
C GLU A 155 1.60 -5.19 15.17
N PHE A 156 2.19 -4.02 14.92
CA PHE A 156 3.63 -3.81 15.09
C PHE A 156 4.14 -4.17 16.50
N ARG A 157 3.38 -3.83 17.55
CA ARG A 157 3.70 -4.24 18.93
C ARG A 157 3.69 -5.77 19.08
N ARG A 158 2.63 -6.44 18.59
CA ARG A 158 2.53 -7.90 18.59
C ARG A 158 3.67 -8.54 17.79
N LEU A 159 4.03 -7.96 16.66
CA LEU A 159 5.06 -8.44 15.76
C LEU A 159 6.46 -8.33 16.37
N ARG A 160 6.76 -7.25 17.13
CA ARG A 160 8.01 -7.15 17.90
C ARG A 160 8.15 -8.26 18.94
N VAL A 161 7.07 -8.55 19.68
CA VAL A 161 7.05 -9.66 20.66
C VAL A 161 7.22 -11.01 19.94
N GLN A 162 6.58 -11.19 18.78
CA GLN A 162 6.71 -12.41 18.01
C GLN A 162 8.10 -12.59 17.42
N ALA A 163 8.75 -11.51 16.96
CA ALA A 163 10.11 -11.56 16.44
C ALA A 163 11.13 -11.97 17.50
N GLN A 164 10.89 -11.67 18.78
CA GLN A 164 11.69 -12.20 19.89
C GLN A 164 11.51 -13.71 20.10
N ARG A 165 10.31 -14.24 19.82
CA ARG A 165 10.00 -15.68 20.00
C ARG A 165 10.40 -16.53 18.80
N GLN A 166 10.31 -15.97 17.59
CA GLN A 166 10.58 -16.65 16.32
C GLN A 166 11.29 -15.66 15.36
N PRO A 167 12.58 -15.38 15.59
CA PRO A 167 13.31 -14.41 14.79
C PRO A 167 13.39 -14.85 13.33
N GLY A 168 13.10 -13.93 12.40
CA GLY A 168 13.25 -14.15 10.97
C GLY A 168 12.20 -15.03 10.28
N TRP A 169 11.21 -15.58 10.99
CA TRP A 169 10.19 -16.46 10.38
C TRP A 169 9.39 -15.78 9.25
N TRP A 170 9.00 -14.52 9.46
CA TRP A 170 8.14 -13.76 8.52
C TRP A 170 8.69 -12.35 8.24
N ASN A 171 9.40 -11.73 9.19
CA ASN A 171 10.09 -10.44 9.03
C ASN A 171 11.54 -10.57 9.51
N ARG A 172 12.51 -10.31 8.62
CA ARG A 172 13.95 -10.41 8.92
C ARG A 172 14.53 -9.10 9.49
N ARG A 173 13.81 -7.99 9.40
CA ARG A 173 14.25 -6.65 9.84
C ARG A 173 13.85 -6.29 11.27
N LEU A 174 13.02 -7.10 11.93
CA LEU A 174 12.60 -6.91 13.33
C LEU A 174 13.35 -7.79 14.33
N GLN A 175 14.53 -8.30 13.95
CA GLN A 175 15.33 -9.16 14.81
C GLN A 175 15.90 -8.35 16.00
N PRO A 176 15.96 -8.95 17.21
CA PRO A 176 16.75 -8.37 18.31
C PRO A 176 18.21 -8.23 17.87
N GLU A 177 18.84 -7.11 18.22
CA GLU A 177 20.30 -6.95 18.10
C GLU A 177 21.04 -7.90 19.05
#